data_AF-I0V4J3-F1
#
_entry.id   AF-I0V4J3-F1
#
_cell.length_a   1.000
_cell.length_b   1.000
_cell.length_c   1.000
_cell.angle_alpha   90.00
_cell.angle_beta   90.00
_cell.angle_gamma   90.00
#
_symmetry.space_group_name_H-M   'P 1'
#
loop_
_entity.id
_entity.type
_entity.pdbx_description
1 polymer ?
#
loop_
_entity_poly.entity_id
_entity_poly.type
_entity_poly.pdbx_seq_one_letter_code
_entity_poly.pdbx_strand_id
1 'polypeptide(L)'
;MSNEFHLPEDRSLPPHVRDRMLSSVRREMQEPRTRSMRAPLSIAAAVAVLAGGAFVTVGAVGGESEADRVASASGSRDLDRCWAAVEKAGKAAEYPDRETWQVVDDRSLHLTRLTMIKADQQSIFCETSMTSVAVSKPATSKAQQIDGVMATPNGTVVGHAPSSVTAVAVWSDGLESDDPTSTHAVSGYGRHDSEVEVQDGVFVAELAHHDITGLQFTATTIKQADPAQEREIHETAIRVPEPLVNVIDRPVDENRSTRDEAQRGLESCLEGPGGEAGGPVVDAPTWRAGAVLDQQVKEDTGKGKSAAAYDLEWRVALNDHVTAVCRVSPVWRFSAYPSPDELTSAEQPIATVTGENHVSGLSLVGVTSEEIARVELRHGEDTEVVSVRERTFAATLASADGEPFEASKIAVVAYDADGKVVHEGRLPDIPKQ
;
A
#
# COMPACT_ATOMS: atom_id res chain seq x y z
N MET A 1 -6.64 48.91 14.56
CA MET A 1 -5.39 48.32 15.07
C MET A 1 -4.63 47.87 13.85
N SER A 2 -3.58 48.61 13.50
CA SER A 2 -2.85 48.44 12.24
C SER A 2 -1.81 47.35 12.41
N ASN A 3 -1.77 46.39 11.49
CA ASN A 3 -0.84 45.26 11.49
C ASN A 3 0.62 45.75 11.46
N GLU A 4 1.32 45.64 12.60
CA GLU A 4 2.75 45.93 12.74
C GLU A 4 3.67 44.80 12.22
N PHE A 5 3.11 43.66 11.82
CA PHE A 5 3.88 42.58 11.21
C PHE A 5 3.87 42.74 9.69
N HIS A 6 4.98 43.21 9.12
CA HIS A 6 5.28 43.14 7.70
C HIS A 6 5.48 41.66 7.31
N LEU A 7 4.40 40.90 7.26
CA LEU A 7 4.42 39.57 6.69
C LEU A 7 4.50 39.69 5.16
N PRO A 8 5.32 38.88 4.48
CA PRO A 8 5.30 38.81 3.03
C PRO A 8 3.89 38.46 2.54
N GLU A 9 3.52 38.97 1.36
CA GLU A 9 2.24 38.66 0.72
C GLU A 9 2.00 37.14 0.69
N ASP A 10 0.79 36.72 1.05
CA ASP A 10 0.37 35.33 0.99
C ASP A 10 0.49 34.83 -0.45
N ARG A 11 1.49 33.99 -0.71
CA ARG A 11 1.66 33.31 -1.99
C ARG A 11 1.12 31.90 -1.86
N SER A 12 0.20 31.54 -2.74
CA SER A 12 -0.27 30.15 -2.83
C SER A 12 0.91 29.23 -3.17
N LEU A 13 1.11 28.19 -2.37
CA LEU A 13 2.12 27.17 -2.64
C LEU A 13 1.82 26.46 -3.97
N PRO A 14 2.83 26.15 -4.79
CA PRO A 14 2.67 25.26 -5.93
C PRO A 14 2.04 23.92 -5.51
N PRO A 15 1.17 23.30 -6.32
CA PRO A 15 0.44 22.08 -5.94
C PRO A 15 1.34 20.95 -5.41
N HIS A 16 2.45 20.66 -6.11
CA HIS A 16 3.40 19.62 -5.70
C HIS A 16 4.07 19.88 -4.33
N VAL A 17 4.32 21.15 -3.97
CA VAL A 17 4.89 21.52 -2.66
C VAL A 17 3.86 21.31 -1.57
N ARG A 18 2.60 21.70 -1.83
CA ARG A 18 1.50 21.50 -0.89
C ARG A 18 1.27 20.01 -0.63
N ASP A 19 1.28 19.20 -1.68
CA ASP A 19 1.03 17.76 -1.57
C ASP A 19 2.18 17.06 -0.83
N ARG A 20 3.45 17.48 -1.06
CA ARG A 20 4.61 17.01 -0.28
C ARG A 20 4.57 17.43 1.20
N MET A 21 4.12 18.65 1.50
CA MET A 21 3.95 19.09 2.89
C MET A 21 2.86 18.27 3.59
N LEU A 22 1.74 18.00 2.92
CA LEU A 22 0.65 17.20 3.47
C LEU A 22 1.06 15.74 3.69
N SER A 23 1.82 15.14 2.77
CA SER A 23 2.31 13.77 2.95
C SER A 23 3.33 13.66 4.08
N SER A 24 4.25 14.62 4.22
CA SER A 24 5.23 14.64 5.31
C SER A 24 4.56 14.80 6.68
N VAL A 25 3.55 15.67 6.80
CA VAL A 25 2.81 15.86 8.05
C VAL A 25 2.00 14.62 8.41
N ARG A 26 1.35 13.97 7.44
CA ARG A 26 0.63 12.71 7.69
C ARG A 26 1.56 11.61 8.19
N ARG A 27 2.74 11.48 7.60
CA ARG A 27 3.77 10.53 8.04
C ARG A 27 4.22 10.79 9.48
N GLU A 28 4.53 12.04 9.83
CA GLU A 28 4.92 12.37 11.21
C GLU A 28 3.80 12.21 12.25
N MET A 29 2.54 12.41 11.85
CA MET A 29 1.39 12.18 12.72
C MET A 29 1.10 10.70 12.95
N GLN A 30 1.44 9.85 11.97
CA GLN A 30 1.14 8.42 11.99
C GLN A 30 2.29 7.57 12.56
N GLU A 31 3.53 8.08 12.56
CA GLU A 31 4.64 7.42 13.25
C GLU A 31 4.51 7.61 14.77
N PRO A 32 4.24 6.55 15.56
CA PRO A 32 4.33 6.66 16.99
C PRO A 32 5.77 7.04 17.34
N ARG A 33 5.97 8.19 17.99
CA ARG A 33 7.28 8.61 18.50
C ARG A 33 7.83 7.51 19.42
N THR A 34 8.64 6.63 18.85
CA THR A 34 9.40 5.64 19.59
C THR A 34 10.46 6.41 20.37
N ARG A 35 10.09 6.88 21.57
CA ARG A 35 11.08 7.29 22.57
C ARG A 35 11.88 6.03 22.84
N SER A 36 13.05 5.92 22.21
CA SER A 36 14.04 4.91 22.57
C SER A 36 14.34 5.07 24.06
N MET A 37 13.70 4.24 24.88
CA MET A 37 14.01 4.14 26.29
C MET A 37 15.34 3.41 26.38
N ARG A 38 16.43 4.17 26.25
CA ARG A 38 17.72 3.74 26.77
C ARG A 38 17.55 3.64 28.28
N ALA A 39 17.45 2.42 28.78
CA ALA A 39 17.36 2.11 30.20
C ALA A 39 18.57 2.72 30.94
N PRO A 40 18.36 3.53 32.00
CA PRO A 40 19.45 3.87 32.90
C PRO A 40 19.63 2.74 33.91
N LEU A 41 20.83 2.14 33.90
CA LEU A 41 21.31 1.28 34.97
C LEU A 41 21.30 2.05 36.30
N SER A 42 20.55 1.50 37.25
CA SER A 42 20.35 1.98 38.61
C SER A 42 21.62 1.94 39.46
N ILE A 43 22.06 3.10 39.96
CA ILE A 43 22.93 3.23 41.14
C ILE A 43 22.12 3.94 42.22
N ALA A 44 21.90 3.24 43.34
CA ALA A 44 21.23 3.77 44.51
C ALA A 44 22.13 4.80 45.23
N ALA A 45 21.61 6.01 45.42
CA ALA A 45 22.06 6.94 46.45
C ALA A 45 20.86 7.75 46.94
N ALA A 46 20.48 7.53 48.20
CA ALA A 46 19.43 8.27 48.88
C ALA A 46 19.91 9.68 49.21
N VAL A 47 19.17 10.71 48.77
CA VAL A 47 19.17 12.04 49.38
C VAL A 47 17.74 12.58 49.36
N ALA A 48 17.17 12.74 50.55
CA ALA A 48 15.91 13.42 50.76
C ALA A 48 16.14 14.94 50.76
N VAL A 49 15.47 15.68 49.88
CA VAL A 49 15.23 17.12 50.03
C VAL A 49 13.81 17.43 49.56
N LEU A 50 13.03 17.97 50.51
CA LEU A 50 11.71 18.58 50.34
C LEU A 50 11.80 19.85 49.47
N ALA A 51 10.96 19.96 48.44
CA ALA A 51 10.48 21.24 47.94
C ALA A 51 9.18 21.02 47.12
N GLY A 52 8.11 21.68 47.54
CA GLY A 52 6.80 21.60 46.91
C GLY A 52 6.73 22.32 45.55
N GLY A 53 5.76 21.90 44.73
CA GLY A 53 5.47 22.55 43.46
C GLY A 53 4.31 21.88 42.74
N ALA A 54 3.14 22.52 42.84
CA ALA A 54 1.96 22.45 41.97
C ALA A 54 1.59 21.11 41.30
N PHE A 55 0.49 20.51 41.79
CA PHE A 55 -0.37 19.67 40.95
C PHE A 55 -0.96 20.54 39.82
N VAL A 56 -0.49 20.36 38.60
CA VAL A 56 -1.25 20.73 37.41
C VAL A 56 -2.17 19.55 37.12
N THR A 57 -3.40 19.61 37.63
CA THR A 57 -4.51 18.83 37.11
C THR A 57 -4.78 19.33 35.69
N VAL A 58 -4.25 18.65 34.68
CA VAL A 58 -4.74 18.80 33.31
C VAL A 58 -6.13 18.17 33.31
N GLY A 59 -7.15 19.01 33.43
CA GLY A 59 -8.53 18.61 33.21
C GLY A 59 -8.65 18.14 31.78
N ALA A 60 -8.93 16.85 31.60
CA ALA A 60 -9.62 16.34 30.42
C ALA A 60 -11.05 16.90 30.47
N VAL A 61 -11.20 18.15 30.07
CA VAL A 61 -12.47 18.82 29.81
C VAL A 61 -12.52 19.02 28.31
N GLY A 62 -13.52 18.42 27.69
CA GLY A 62 -13.87 18.68 26.29
C GLY A 62 -14.09 17.39 25.53
N GLY A 63 -15.29 16.82 25.69
CA GLY A 63 -15.85 16.01 24.62
C GLY A 63 -15.95 16.90 23.39
N GLU A 64 -15.09 16.66 22.42
CA GLU A 64 -15.24 17.22 21.09
C GLU A 64 -16.36 16.45 20.40
N SER A 65 -17.41 17.21 20.15
CA SER A 65 -18.62 16.88 19.44
C SER A 65 -18.32 16.09 18.16
N GLU A 66 -19.00 14.96 18.02
CA GLU A 66 -19.15 14.13 16.81
C GLU A 66 -19.82 14.87 15.62
N ALA A 67 -20.07 16.18 15.76
CA ALA A 67 -20.74 17.02 14.77
C ALA A 67 -19.77 18.10 14.26
N ASP A 68 -19.09 17.77 13.17
CA ASP A 68 -18.57 18.65 12.10
C ASP A 68 -17.27 18.07 11.49
N ARG A 69 -17.31 16.79 11.10
CA ARG A 69 -16.46 16.35 9.99
C ARG A 69 -17.07 16.95 8.72
N VAL A 70 -16.59 18.13 8.33
CA VAL A 70 -16.89 18.75 7.03
C VAL A 70 -16.55 17.72 5.96
N ALA A 71 -17.57 17.21 5.26
CA ALA A 71 -17.40 16.26 4.18
C ALA A 71 -16.39 16.83 3.17
N SER A 72 -15.25 16.15 3.00
CA SER A 72 -14.29 16.50 1.96
C SER A 72 -15.01 16.53 0.61
N ALA A 73 -14.72 17.52 -0.24
CA ALA A 73 -15.27 17.60 -1.60
C ALA A 73 -14.87 16.39 -2.48
N SER A 74 -13.94 15.55 -2.05
CA SER A 74 -13.69 14.23 -2.65
C SER A 74 -14.85 13.25 -2.41
N GLY A 75 -15.43 13.26 -1.20
CA GLY A 75 -16.47 12.32 -0.80
C GLY A 75 -17.75 12.43 -1.64
N SER A 76 -18.07 13.61 -2.20
CA SER A 76 -19.23 13.74 -3.08
C SER A 76 -19.01 13.07 -4.44
N ARG A 77 -17.79 13.13 -5.00
CA ARG A 77 -17.49 12.55 -6.32
C ARG A 77 -17.51 11.03 -6.30
N ASP A 78 -16.91 10.42 -5.28
CA ASP A 78 -16.91 8.97 -5.17
C ASP A 78 -18.31 8.45 -4.81
N LEU A 79 -19.04 9.14 -3.94
CA LEU A 79 -20.45 8.83 -3.66
C LEU A 79 -21.33 8.84 -4.93
N ASP A 80 -21.12 9.82 -5.82
CA ASP A 80 -21.84 9.89 -7.10
C ASP A 80 -21.44 8.74 -8.04
N ARG A 81 -20.16 8.34 -8.08
CA ARG A 81 -19.72 7.15 -8.81
C ARG A 81 -20.36 5.87 -8.28
N CYS A 82 -20.44 5.72 -6.96
CA CYS A 82 -21.08 4.59 -6.30
C CYS A 82 -22.54 4.47 -6.71
N TRP A 83 -23.30 5.57 -6.66
CA TRP A 83 -24.70 5.57 -7.08
C TRP A 83 -24.86 5.30 -8.58
N ALA A 84 -24.04 5.94 -9.42
CA ALA A 84 -24.08 5.72 -10.86
C ALA A 84 -23.79 4.25 -11.23
N ALA A 85 -22.91 3.56 -10.49
CA ALA A 85 -22.66 2.14 -10.65
C ALA A 85 -23.90 1.30 -10.29
N VAL A 86 -24.60 1.64 -9.19
CA VAL A 86 -25.86 1.00 -8.79
C VAL A 86 -26.95 1.17 -9.85
N GLU A 87 -27.09 2.37 -10.40
CA GLU A 87 -28.05 2.67 -11.49
C GLU A 87 -27.69 1.91 -12.76
N LYS A 88 -26.41 1.93 -13.17
CA LYS A 88 -25.91 1.23 -14.36
C LYS A 88 -26.10 -0.28 -14.27
N ALA A 89 -25.99 -0.85 -13.07
CA ALA A 89 -26.25 -2.26 -12.82
C ALA A 89 -27.76 -2.60 -12.75
N GLY A 90 -28.66 -1.61 -12.80
CA GLY A 90 -30.10 -1.81 -12.68
C GLY A 90 -30.53 -2.22 -11.26
N LYS A 91 -29.75 -1.84 -10.24
CA LYS A 91 -29.91 -2.29 -8.86
C LYS A 91 -30.50 -1.25 -7.91
N ALA A 92 -30.88 -0.07 -8.40
CA ALA A 92 -31.38 1.04 -7.58
C ALA A 92 -32.50 0.64 -6.59
N ALA A 93 -33.40 -0.26 -6.97
CA ALA A 93 -34.49 -0.73 -6.09
C ALA A 93 -34.04 -1.60 -4.90
N GLU A 94 -32.79 -2.08 -4.90
CA GLU A 94 -32.22 -2.87 -3.80
C GLU A 94 -31.49 -2.00 -2.76
N TYR A 95 -31.41 -0.68 -2.99
CA TYR A 95 -30.74 0.29 -2.13
C TYR A 95 -31.72 1.33 -1.60
N PRO A 96 -31.43 1.95 -0.42
CA PRO A 96 -32.13 3.14 0.03
C PRO A 96 -32.00 4.28 -0.99
N ASP A 97 -32.97 5.19 -0.99
CA ASP A 97 -32.97 6.36 -1.86
C ASP A 97 -31.65 7.13 -1.76
N ARG A 98 -31.07 7.51 -2.89
CA ARG A 98 -29.78 8.22 -2.96
C ARG A 98 -29.70 9.47 -2.09
N GLU A 99 -30.83 10.14 -1.86
CA GLU A 99 -30.93 11.34 -1.03
C GLU A 99 -30.67 11.06 0.46
N THR A 100 -30.82 9.81 0.93
CA THR A 100 -30.55 9.43 2.33
C THR A 100 -29.10 9.01 2.57
N TRP A 101 -28.30 8.89 1.50
CA TRP A 101 -26.90 8.45 1.59
C TRP A 101 -26.00 9.54 2.16
N GLN A 102 -25.30 9.21 3.24
CA GLN A 102 -24.35 10.09 3.90
C GLN A 102 -23.00 9.39 4.01
N VAL A 103 -21.93 10.02 3.52
CA VAL A 103 -20.57 9.51 3.73
C VAL A 103 -20.22 9.67 5.21
N VAL A 104 -19.94 8.56 5.87
CA VAL A 104 -19.53 8.56 7.29
C VAL A 104 -18.02 8.33 7.44
N ASP A 105 -17.41 7.67 6.45
CA ASP A 105 -15.98 7.43 6.42
C ASP A 105 -15.48 7.33 4.97
N ASP A 106 -14.22 7.70 4.74
CA ASP A 106 -13.58 7.72 3.44
C ASP A 106 -12.09 7.42 3.59
N ARG A 107 -11.69 6.20 3.23
CA ARG A 107 -10.34 5.68 3.42
C ARG A 107 -9.64 5.51 2.09
N SER A 108 -8.41 6.00 2.01
CA SER A 108 -7.51 5.65 0.91
C SER A 108 -6.84 4.32 1.25
N LEU A 109 -6.99 3.34 0.37
CA LEU A 109 -6.23 2.09 0.37
C LEU A 109 -5.03 2.25 -0.57
N HIS A 110 -4.19 1.24 -0.78
CA HIS A 110 -2.99 1.43 -1.60
C HIS A 110 -3.31 1.75 -3.06
N LEU A 111 -4.26 1.02 -3.64
CA LEU A 111 -4.62 1.14 -5.07
C LEU A 111 -6.05 1.63 -5.30
N THR A 112 -6.83 1.72 -4.25
CA THR A 112 -8.27 1.99 -4.31
C THR A 112 -8.69 2.94 -3.20
N ARG A 113 -9.97 3.30 -3.20
CA ARG A 113 -10.60 4.11 -2.16
C ARG A 113 -11.87 3.43 -1.68
N LEU A 114 -12.02 3.29 -0.37
CA LEU A 114 -13.23 2.76 0.26
C LEU A 114 -14.02 3.91 0.90
N THR A 115 -15.25 4.10 0.45
CA THR A 115 -16.22 5.02 1.02
C THR A 115 -17.27 4.25 1.80
N MET A 116 -17.42 4.55 3.08
CA MET A 116 -18.49 4.05 3.92
C MET A 116 -19.66 5.02 3.89
N ILE A 117 -20.83 4.50 3.56
CA ILE A 117 -22.05 5.26 3.36
C ILE A 117 -23.07 4.76 4.36
N LYS A 118 -23.67 5.67 5.11
CA LYS A 118 -24.83 5.38 5.95
C LYS A 118 -26.08 5.86 5.24
N ALA A 119 -27.07 4.99 5.17
CA ALA A 119 -28.40 5.29 4.69
C ALA A 119 -29.40 4.69 5.68
N ASP A 120 -30.07 5.55 6.44
CA ASP A 120 -30.90 5.16 7.59
C ASP A 120 -30.11 4.35 8.65
N GLN A 121 -30.53 3.10 8.89
CA GLN A 121 -29.89 2.15 9.80
C GLN A 121 -28.96 1.16 9.09
N GLN A 122 -28.72 1.37 7.79
CA GLN A 122 -27.90 0.49 6.97
C GLN A 122 -26.57 1.17 6.63
N SER A 123 -25.52 0.37 6.58
CA SER A 123 -24.24 0.71 5.99
C SER A 123 -24.15 0.13 4.58
N ILE A 124 -23.53 0.89 3.69
CA ILE A 124 -23.19 0.52 2.33
C ILE A 124 -21.70 0.83 2.19
N PHE A 125 -20.96 -0.13 1.67
CA PHE A 125 -19.54 0.04 1.41
C PHE A 125 -19.35 0.13 -0.09
N CYS A 126 -18.64 1.16 -0.53
CA CYS A 126 -18.32 1.35 -1.92
C CYS A 126 -16.80 1.46 -2.08
N GLU A 127 -16.21 0.55 -2.82
CA GLU A 127 -14.81 0.63 -3.21
C GLU A 127 -14.70 1.10 -4.64
N THR A 128 -13.84 2.09 -4.87
CA THR A 128 -13.59 2.64 -6.20
C THR A 128 -12.11 2.52 -6.54
N SER A 129 -11.84 2.12 -7.79
CA SER A 129 -10.50 2.10 -8.37
C SER A 129 -10.40 3.14 -9.50
N MET A 130 -9.33 3.11 -10.28
CA MET A 130 -9.20 3.94 -11.48
C MET A 130 -10.31 3.63 -12.49
N THR A 131 -10.68 2.36 -12.63
CA THR A 131 -11.56 1.87 -13.71
C THR A 131 -12.88 1.25 -13.24
N SER A 132 -12.99 0.89 -11.97
CA SER A 132 -14.11 0.10 -11.46
C SER A 132 -14.72 0.66 -10.17
N VAL A 133 -15.92 0.18 -9.89
CA VAL A 133 -16.70 0.46 -8.67
C VAL A 133 -17.34 -0.84 -8.19
N ALA A 134 -17.09 -1.19 -6.93
CA ALA A 134 -17.71 -2.31 -6.23
C ALA A 134 -18.58 -1.77 -5.07
N VAL A 135 -19.85 -2.14 -5.01
CA VAL A 135 -20.79 -1.68 -3.96
C VAL A 135 -21.40 -2.88 -3.24
N SER A 136 -21.31 -2.86 -1.92
CA SER A 136 -21.89 -3.90 -1.06
C SER A 136 -23.41 -3.82 -1.08
N LYS A 137 -24.06 -4.93 -0.76
CA LYS A 137 -25.46 -4.88 -0.34
C LYS A 137 -25.62 -3.99 0.90
N PRO A 138 -26.71 -3.22 1.05
CA PRO A 138 -27.01 -2.54 2.31
C PRO A 138 -27.08 -3.56 3.45
N ALA A 139 -26.31 -3.33 4.51
CA ALA A 139 -26.19 -4.23 5.64
C ALA A 139 -26.46 -3.49 6.97
N THR A 140 -26.92 -4.22 7.98
CA THR A 140 -27.07 -3.69 9.34
C THR A 140 -26.09 -4.44 10.23
N SER A 141 -25.34 -3.71 11.05
CA SER A 141 -24.42 -4.32 12.00
C SER A 141 -25.16 -5.25 12.98
N LYS A 142 -24.65 -6.46 13.14
CA LYS A 142 -25.13 -7.42 14.14
C LYS A 142 -24.31 -7.20 15.41
N ALA A 143 -24.92 -6.56 16.42
CA ALA A 143 -24.22 -6.07 17.61
C ALA A 143 -23.36 -7.10 18.37
N GLN A 144 -23.57 -8.41 18.19
CA GLN A 144 -22.94 -9.47 18.98
C GLN A 144 -21.98 -10.36 18.19
N GLN A 145 -21.88 -10.22 16.86
CA GLN A 145 -21.05 -11.11 16.05
C GLN A 145 -20.29 -10.32 14.99
N ILE A 146 -19.06 -10.77 14.71
CA ILE A 146 -18.33 -10.34 13.53
C ILE A 146 -19.04 -10.86 12.27
N ASP A 147 -19.16 -10.02 11.25
CA ASP A 147 -19.86 -10.35 10.00
C ASP A 147 -19.13 -9.75 8.81
N GLY A 148 -18.83 -10.58 7.81
CA GLY A 148 -18.28 -10.12 6.55
C GLY A 148 -19.36 -9.47 5.69
N VAL A 149 -19.11 -8.27 5.19
CA VAL A 149 -20.09 -7.52 4.38
C VAL A 149 -19.77 -7.57 2.90
N MET A 150 -18.49 -7.52 2.53
CA MET A 150 -18.05 -7.54 1.13
C MET A 150 -16.58 -7.93 1.02
N ALA A 151 -16.27 -8.85 0.08
CA ALA A 151 -14.93 -9.05 -0.46
C ALA A 151 -14.91 -8.48 -1.87
N THR A 152 -13.97 -7.61 -2.20
CA THR A 152 -13.93 -6.95 -3.52
C THR A 152 -12.94 -7.62 -4.47
N PRO A 153 -13.13 -7.46 -5.79
CA PRO A 153 -12.14 -7.88 -6.78
C PRO A 153 -10.79 -7.15 -6.70
N ASN A 154 -10.65 -6.18 -5.81
CA ASN A 154 -9.40 -5.44 -5.62
C ASN A 154 -8.57 -5.96 -4.45
N GLY A 155 -9.05 -7.00 -3.74
CA GLY A 155 -8.33 -7.58 -2.62
C GLY A 155 -8.75 -7.09 -1.24
N THR A 156 -9.87 -6.38 -1.12
CA THR A 156 -10.33 -5.81 0.16
C THR A 156 -11.44 -6.65 0.77
N VAL A 157 -11.36 -6.92 2.08
CA VAL A 157 -12.45 -7.47 2.89
C VAL A 157 -12.94 -6.41 3.87
N VAL A 158 -14.25 -6.17 3.88
CA VAL A 158 -14.91 -5.24 4.79
C VAL A 158 -15.98 -5.95 5.59
N GLY A 159 -16.11 -5.60 6.86
CA GLY A 159 -17.16 -6.17 7.70
C GLY A 159 -17.47 -5.38 8.96
N HIS A 160 -18.45 -5.86 9.69
CA HIS A 160 -18.84 -5.32 10.99
C HIS A 160 -18.22 -6.14 12.12
N ALA A 161 -17.85 -5.48 13.21
CA ALA A 161 -17.40 -6.13 14.44
C ALA A 161 -18.16 -5.57 15.66
N PRO A 162 -18.37 -6.38 16.72
CA PRO A 162 -18.94 -5.91 17.97
C PRO A 162 -18.07 -4.82 18.62
N SER A 163 -18.69 -3.90 19.35
CA SER A 163 -17.99 -2.81 20.07
C SER A 163 -16.92 -3.25 21.08
N SER A 164 -16.91 -4.53 21.48
CA SER A 164 -15.88 -5.11 22.36
C SER A 164 -14.61 -5.53 21.63
N VAL A 165 -14.65 -5.61 20.30
CA VAL A 165 -13.51 -5.98 19.45
C VAL A 165 -12.79 -4.70 19.03
N THR A 166 -11.50 -4.61 19.32
CA THR A 166 -10.67 -3.43 19.00
C THR A 166 -9.85 -3.62 17.73
N ALA A 167 -9.55 -4.87 17.39
CA ALA A 167 -8.88 -5.21 16.15
C ALA A 167 -9.34 -6.57 15.62
N VAL A 168 -9.22 -6.76 14.31
CA VAL A 168 -9.55 -7.99 13.60
C VAL A 168 -8.37 -8.35 12.72
N ALA A 169 -7.95 -9.60 12.74
CA ALA A 169 -7.12 -10.13 11.66
C ALA A 169 -7.94 -11.00 10.72
N VAL A 170 -7.83 -10.77 9.41
CA VAL A 170 -8.55 -11.53 8.38
C VAL A 170 -7.53 -12.26 7.53
N TRP A 171 -7.78 -13.54 7.28
CA TRP A 171 -6.91 -14.37 6.45
C TRP A 171 -7.73 -15.40 5.65
N SER A 172 -7.11 -16.01 4.64
CA SER A 172 -7.69 -17.06 3.81
C SER A 172 -6.62 -18.08 3.46
N ASP A 173 -6.92 -19.37 3.57
CA ASP A 173 -6.03 -20.44 3.11
C ASP A 173 -5.65 -20.27 1.62
N GLY A 174 -6.56 -19.72 0.80
CA GLY A 174 -6.29 -19.47 -0.62
C GLY A 174 -5.27 -18.37 -0.90
N LEU A 175 -4.96 -17.54 0.11
CA LEU A 175 -3.90 -16.52 0.02
C LEU A 175 -2.58 -17.02 0.62
N GLU A 176 -2.59 -18.13 1.34
CA GLU A 176 -1.38 -18.82 1.73
C GLU A 176 -0.91 -19.67 0.56
N SER A 177 0.40 -19.73 0.36
CA SER A 177 0.98 -20.69 -0.56
C SER A 177 1.71 -21.74 0.27
N ASP A 178 1.55 -23.02 -0.10
CA ASP A 178 2.11 -24.17 0.62
C ASP A 178 3.65 -24.14 0.75
N ASP A 179 4.32 -23.22 0.04
CA ASP A 179 5.73 -22.94 0.23
C ASP A 179 5.93 -21.99 1.44
N PRO A 180 6.65 -22.38 2.50
CA PRO A 180 6.86 -21.55 3.68
C PRO A 180 7.68 -20.27 3.44
N THR A 181 8.22 -20.07 2.23
CA THR A 181 8.81 -18.81 1.76
C THR A 181 7.82 -17.92 1.01
N SER A 182 6.58 -18.38 0.88
CA SER A 182 5.57 -17.82 0.01
C SER A 182 4.30 -17.48 0.79
N THR A 183 3.87 -16.25 0.64
CA THR A 183 2.50 -15.85 0.89
C THR A 183 2.09 -15.09 -0.35
N HIS A 184 0.85 -15.24 -0.82
CA HIS A 184 0.24 -14.28 -1.75
C HIS A 184 -0.08 -12.97 -1.01
N ALA A 185 0.82 -12.55 -0.12
CA ALA A 185 0.66 -11.41 0.76
C ALA A 185 0.91 -10.12 0.01
N VAL A 186 0.11 -9.13 0.32
CA VAL A 186 0.43 -7.73 0.09
C VAL A 186 1.62 -7.32 0.98
N SER A 187 2.63 -6.59 0.54
CA SER A 187 2.98 -6.30 -0.83
C SER A 187 3.69 -4.98 -1.06
N GLY A 188 3.44 -3.93 -0.29
CA GLY A 188 3.67 -2.57 -0.78
C GLY A 188 4.11 -1.57 0.27
N TYR A 189 4.22 -0.32 -0.18
CA TYR A 189 4.52 0.81 0.70
C TYR A 189 3.29 1.18 1.54
N GLY A 190 3.23 0.66 2.77
CA GLY A 190 2.20 0.96 3.75
C GLY A 190 1.90 -0.24 4.66
N ARG A 191 1.08 -0.03 5.69
CA ARG A 191 0.74 -1.08 6.66
C ARG A 191 -0.24 -2.08 6.05
N HIS A 192 0.26 -3.23 5.64
CA HIS A 192 -0.55 -4.44 5.48
C HIS A 192 -0.55 -5.19 6.80
N ASP A 193 -1.06 -4.52 7.84
CA ASP A 193 -1.18 -5.19 9.13
C ASP A 193 -2.25 -6.28 8.94
N SER A 194 -1.86 -7.53 9.17
CA SER A 194 -2.84 -8.61 9.25
C SER A 194 -3.88 -8.31 10.32
N GLU A 195 -3.50 -7.55 11.37
CA GLU A 195 -4.35 -6.99 12.43
C GLU A 195 -4.80 -5.56 12.06
N VAL A 196 -6.08 -5.38 11.69
CA VAL A 196 -6.68 -4.07 11.39
C VAL A 196 -7.54 -3.56 12.56
N GLU A 197 -7.46 -2.26 12.84
CA GLU A 197 -8.27 -1.63 13.88
C GLU A 197 -9.76 -1.60 13.51
N VAL A 198 -10.62 -1.91 14.48
CA VAL A 198 -12.06 -1.72 14.37
C VAL A 198 -12.38 -0.28 14.71
N GLN A 199 -12.90 0.47 13.75
CA GLN A 199 -13.33 1.86 13.95
C GLN A 199 -14.83 1.94 13.69
N ASP A 200 -15.57 2.50 14.65
CA ASP A 200 -17.03 2.62 14.60
C ASP A 200 -17.77 1.30 14.30
N GLY A 201 -17.23 0.19 14.80
CA GLY A 201 -17.78 -1.15 14.61
C GLY A 201 -17.54 -1.73 13.21
N VAL A 202 -16.61 -1.16 12.43
CA VAL A 202 -16.22 -1.63 11.10
C VAL A 202 -14.74 -1.96 11.06
N PHE A 203 -14.40 -3.07 10.40
CA PHE A 203 -13.04 -3.39 10.00
C PHE A 203 -12.89 -3.37 8.48
N VAL A 204 -11.71 -2.97 8.00
CA VAL A 204 -11.34 -2.92 6.58
C VAL A 204 -9.95 -3.54 6.47
N ALA A 205 -9.84 -4.68 5.78
CA ALA A 205 -8.61 -5.41 5.60
C ALA A 205 -8.24 -5.48 4.11
N GLU A 206 -7.08 -4.95 3.75
CA GLU A 206 -6.51 -5.03 2.40
C GLU A 206 -5.59 -6.26 2.33
N LEU A 207 -6.13 -7.36 1.81
CA LEU A 207 -5.51 -8.68 1.83
C LEU A 207 -4.75 -9.02 0.54
N ALA A 208 -5.05 -8.32 -0.55
CA ALA A 208 -4.47 -8.54 -1.88
C ALA A 208 -4.52 -7.25 -2.72
N HIS A 209 -3.83 -7.26 -3.87
CA HIS A 209 -4.04 -6.28 -4.95
C HIS A 209 -4.67 -6.95 -6.19
N HIS A 210 -5.31 -8.10 -5.99
CA HIS A 210 -5.89 -8.93 -7.02
C HIS A 210 -7.24 -9.48 -6.55
N ASP A 211 -7.99 -10.08 -7.48
CA ASP A 211 -9.33 -10.58 -7.19
C ASP A 211 -9.31 -11.74 -6.18
N ILE A 212 -9.93 -11.53 -5.02
CA ILE A 212 -10.09 -12.51 -3.94
C ILE A 212 -11.56 -12.91 -3.73
N THR A 213 -12.43 -12.57 -4.67
CA THR A 213 -13.84 -12.97 -4.60
C THR A 213 -13.98 -14.49 -4.62
N GLY A 214 -14.99 -15.01 -3.91
CA GLY A 214 -15.24 -16.45 -3.80
C GLY A 214 -14.36 -17.20 -2.78
N LEU A 215 -13.31 -16.58 -2.24
CA LEU A 215 -12.48 -17.20 -1.20
C LEU A 215 -13.24 -17.37 0.13
N GLN A 216 -12.77 -18.32 0.94
CA GLN A 216 -13.22 -18.49 2.32
C GLN A 216 -12.30 -17.72 3.26
N PHE A 217 -12.87 -17.03 4.24
CA PHE A 217 -12.13 -16.19 5.15
C PHE A 217 -12.32 -16.60 6.59
N THR A 218 -11.26 -16.44 7.36
CA THR A 218 -11.26 -16.60 8.81
C THR A 218 -10.89 -15.28 9.44
N ALA A 219 -11.62 -14.89 10.48
CA ALA A 219 -11.36 -13.70 11.24
C ALA A 219 -10.94 -14.04 12.67
N THR A 220 -9.82 -13.47 13.09
CA THR A 220 -9.32 -13.52 14.45
C THR A 220 -9.64 -12.18 15.12
N THR A 221 -10.61 -12.19 16.02
CA THR A 221 -10.99 -11.01 16.80
C THR A 221 -10.08 -10.82 17.99
N ILE A 222 -9.69 -9.58 18.23
CA ILE A 222 -8.84 -9.16 19.34
C ILE A 222 -9.61 -8.18 20.19
N LYS A 223 -9.80 -8.55 21.45
CA LYS A 223 -10.39 -7.66 22.46
C LYS A 223 -9.26 -7.11 23.33
N GLN A 224 -9.10 -5.79 23.34
CA GLN A 224 -8.19 -5.18 24.30
C GLN A 224 -8.85 -5.18 25.68
N ALA A 225 -8.47 -6.13 26.51
CA ALA A 225 -8.63 -6.00 27.96
C ALA A 225 -7.60 -4.97 28.48
N ASP A 226 -7.81 -4.47 29.70
CA ASP A 226 -6.89 -3.61 30.46
C ASP A 226 -5.41 -3.93 30.13
N PRO A 227 -4.49 -2.98 29.91
CA PRO A 227 -3.08 -3.27 29.57
C PRO A 227 -2.35 -4.24 30.52
N ALA A 228 -2.91 -4.52 31.71
CA ALA A 228 -2.44 -5.56 32.63
C ALA A 228 -2.99 -6.98 32.34
N GLN A 229 -3.92 -7.15 31.40
CA GLN A 229 -4.58 -8.40 31.03
C GLN A 229 -4.13 -8.91 29.66
N GLU A 230 -4.14 -10.23 29.52
CA GLU A 230 -3.81 -10.92 28.27
C GLU A 230 -4.85 -10.64 27.18
N ARG A 231 -4.40 -10.52 25.93
CA ARG A 231 -5.30 -10.32 24.77
C ARG A 231 -6.21 -11.54 24.64
N GLU A 232 -7.53 -11.33 24.65
CA GLU A 232 -8.48 -12.40 24.30
C GLU A 232 -8.54 -12.50 22.77
N ILE A 233 -8.14 -13.66 22.25
CA ILE A 233 -8.06 -13.97 20.82
C ILE A 233 -9.14 -15.02 20.52
N HIS A 234 -10.01 -14.73 19.56
CA HIS A 234 -11.02 -15.69 19.11
C HIS A 234 -11.08 -15.75 17.59
N GLU A 235 -10.92 -16.95 17.05
CA GLU A 235 -10.93 -17.24 15.63
C GLU A 235 -12.30 -17.75 15.19
N THR A 236 -12.81 -17.25 14.07
CA THR A 236 -14.13 -17.61 13.54
C THR A 236 -14.11 -17.56 12.03
N ALA A 237 -14.59 -18.62 11.38
CA ALA A 237 -14.88 -18.59 9.95
C ALA A 237 -15.98 -17.55 9.67
N ILE A 238 -15.70 -16.60 8.78
CA ILE A 238 -16.65 -15.55 8.40
C ILE A 238 -17.10 -15.76 6.96
N ARG A 239 -18.39 -15.58 6.72
CA ARG A 239 -18.91 -15.54 5.36
C ARG A 239 -18.77 -14.11 4.85
N VAL A 240 -18.02 -13.94 3.77
CA VAL A 240 -17.89 -12.64 3.10
C VAL A 240 -18.48 -12.76 1.70
N PRO A 241 -19.63 -12.11 1.42
CA PRO A 241 -20.23 -12.18 0.09
C PRO A 241 -19.47 -11.29 -0.90
N GLU A 242 -19.66 -11.55 -2.19
CA GLU A 242 -19.24 -10.65 -3.26
C GLU A 242 -20.03 -9.34 -3.24
N PRO A 243 -19.54 -8.28 -3.91
CA PRO A 243 -20.27 -7.03 -4.05
C PRO A 243 -21.60 -7.28 -4.77
N LEU A 244 -22.67 -6.60 -4.34
CA LEU A 244 -23.96 -6.69 -5.05
C LEU A 244 -23.89 -6.01 -6.42
N VAL A 245 -23.00 -5.02 -6.55
CA VAL A 245 -22.70 -4.30 -7.79
C VAL A 245 -21.18 -4.32 -7.97
N ASN A 246 -20.72 -4.75 -9.14
CA ASN A 246 -19.35 -4.60 -9.58
C ASN A 246 -19.36 -4.16 -11.05
N VAL A 247 -18.87 -2.97 -11.34
CA VAL A 247 -18.97 -2.36 -12.67
C VAL A 247 -17.67 -1.69 -13.05
N ILE A 248 -17.20 -1.94 -14.27
CA ILE A 248 -16.20 -1.10 -14.94
C ILE A 248 -16.90 0.19 -15.39
N ASP A 249 -16.65 1.29 -14.70
CA ASP A 249 -17.26 2.60 -14.98
C ASP A 249 -16.40 3.47 -15.90
N ARG A 250 -15.11 3.17 -16.01
CA ARG A 250 -14.16 3.86 -16.89
C ARG A 250 -13.31 2.84 -17.66
N PRO A 251 -13.83 2.31 -18.78
CA PRO A 251 -13.09 1.32 -19.56
C PRO A 251 -11.83 1.96 -20.17
N VAL A 252 -10.74 1.20 -20.16
CA VAL A 252 -9.49 1.58 -20.87
C VAL A 252 -9.62 1.16 -22.33
N ASP A 253 -9.21 2.03 -23.26
CA ASP A 253 -9.18 1.67 -24.68
C ASP A 253 -8.12 0.60 -24.93
N GLU A 254 -8.57 -0.60 -25.26
CA GLU A 254 -7.70 -1.75 -25.54
C GLU A 254 -6.96 -1.64 -26.88
N ASN A 255 -7.32 -0.67 -27.73
CA ASN A 255 -6.70 -0.45 -29.05
C ASN A 255 -5.29 0.18 -28.99
N ARG A 256 -4.50 -0.13 -27.96
CA ARG A 256 -3.05 0.16 -27.95
C ARG A 256 -2.37 -0.76 -28.98
N SER A 257 -2.46 -0.37 -30.25
CA SER A 257 -1.97 -1.09 -31.42
C SER A 257 -0.44 -1.04 -31.49
N THR A 258 0.20 -1.83 -30.63
CA THR A 258 1.44 -2.63 -30.79
C THR A 258 1.89 -3.00 -29.38
N ARG A 259 1.35 -4.11 -28.84
CA ARG A 259 1.89 -4.68 -27.60
C ARG A 259 3.25 -5.26 -27.93
N ASP A 260 4.31 -4.73 -27.33
CA ASP A 260 5.63 -5.34 -27.42
C ASP A 260 5.74 -6.53 -26.45
N GLU A 261 6.91 -7.16 -26.40
CA GLU A 261 7.14 -8.34 -25.56
C GLU A 261 7.02 -8.03 -24.07
N ALA A 262 7.54 -6.89 -23.61
CA ALA A 262 7.44 -6.48 -22.22
C ALA A 262 5.99 -6.25 -21.79
N GLN A 263 5.16 -5.62 -22.64
CA GLN A 263 3.73 -5.46 -22.35
C GLN A 263 3.01 -6.79 -22.26
N ARG A 264 3.30 -7.76 -23.14
CA ARG A 264 2.72 -9.11 -23.05
C ARG A 264 3.17 -9.85 -21.78
N GLY A 265 4.44 -9.75 -21.43
CA GLY A 265 4.98 -10.36 -20.20
C GLY A 265 4.36 -9.75 -18.94
N LEU A 266 4.12 -8.43 -18.94
CA LEU A 266 3.39 -7.76 -17.86
C LEU A 266 1.93 -8.23 -17.82
N GLU A 267 1.21 -8.24 -18.94
CA GLU A 267 -0.20 -8.65 -18.99
C GLU A 267 -0.39 -10.06 -18.43
N SER A 268 0.48 -11.01 -18.79
CA SER A 268 0.45 -12.36 -18.22
C SER A 268 0.69 -12.36 -16.69
N CYS A 269 1.54 -11.48 -16.18
CA CYS A 269 1.72 -11.34 -14.73
C CYS A 269 0.50 -10.72 -14.05
N LEU A 270 -0.19 -9.80 -14.71
CA LEU A 270 -1.39 -9.12 -14.19
C LEU A 270 -2.66 -9.99 -14.24
N GLU A 271 -2.65 -11.13 -14.92
CA GLU A 271 -3.70 -12.16 -14.80
C GLU A 271 -3.80 -12.72 -13.37
N GLY A 272 -2.75 -12.53 -12.55
CA GLY A 272 -2.74 -12.88 -11.14
C GLY A 272 -2.09 -14.25 -10.87
N PRO A 273 -2.23 -14.77 -9.63
CA PRO A 273 -1.71 -16.08 -9.26
C PRO A 273 -2.49 -17.23 -9.94
N GLY A 274 -3.72 -16.96 -10.40
CA GLY A 274 -4.60 -17.94 -11.04
C GLY A 274 -5.13 -19.02 -10.08
N GLY A 275 -5.92 -19.95 -10.63
CA GLY A 275 -6.44 -21.09 -9.87
C GLY A 275 -7.34 -20.69 -8.70
N GLU A 276 -7.12 -21.32 -7.55
CA GLU A 276 -7.88 -21.04 -6.31
C GLU A 276 -7.32 -19.85 -5.52
N ALA A 277 -6.17 -19.29 -5.91
CA ALA A 277 -5.48 -18.22 -5.19
C ALA A 277 -5.96 -16.80 -5.59
N GLY A 278 -6.78 -16.70 -6.63
CA GLY A 278 -7.43 -15.46 -7.05
C GLY A 278 -7.38 -15.20 -8.55
N GLY A 279 -7.79 -13.98 -8.91
CA GLY A 279 -7.89 -13.52 -10.29
C GLY A 279 -6.98 -12.32 -10.60
N PRO A 280 -7.38 -11.45 -11.55
CA PRO A 280 -6.52 -10.40 -12.07
C PRO A 280 -6.18 -9.33 -11.04
N VAL A 281 -5.05 -8.66 -11.26
CA VAL A 281 -4.62 -7.48 -10.50
C VAL A 281 -5.58 -6.31 -10.73
N VAL A 282 -5.81 -5.51 -9.69
CA VAL A 282 -6.63 -4.31 -9.76
C VAL A 282 -6.20 -3.40 -10.90
N ASP A 283 -7.19 -2.93 -11.66
CA ASP A 283 -7.00 -2.05 -12.82
C ASP A 283 -5.97 -2.58 -13.84
N ALA A 284 -5.84 -3.92 -14.01
CA ALA A 284 -4.92 -4.57 -14.94
C ALA A 284 -4.76 -3.86 -16.32
N PRO A 285 -5.84 -3.38 -16.99
CA PRO A 285 -5.72 -2.70 -18.28
C PRO A 285 -5.03 -1.33 -18.24
N THR A 286 -4.92 -0.69 -17.07
CA THR A 286 -4.30 0.65 -16.94
C THR A 286 -2.78 0.61 -16.96
N TRP A 287 -2.20 -0.53 -16.58
CA TRP A 287 -0.77 -0.67 -16.38
C TRP A 287 0.01 -0.68 -17.70
N ARG A 288 1.14 0.02 -17.69
CA ARG A 288 2.11 0.11 -18.78
C ARG A 288 3.40 -0.59 -18.37
N ALA A 289 3.94 -1.40 -19.26
CA ALA A 289 5.21 -2.10 -19.03
C ALA A 289 6.41 -1.14 -19.02
N GLY A 290 7.07 -1.08 -17.86
CA GLY A 290 8.37 -0.47 -17.66
C GLY A 290 9.51 -1.46 -17.89
N ALA A 291 10.54 -1.37 -17.07
CA ALA A 291 11.71 -2.24 -17.11
C ALA A 291 11.33 -3.71 -16.83
N VAL A 292 12.17 -4.60 -17.36
CA VAL A 292 12.02 -6.05 -17.24
C VAL A 292 13.34 -6.58 -16.67
N LEU A 293 13.25 -7.49 -15.70
CA LEU A 293 14.39 -8.24 -15.18
C LEU A 293 14.11 -9.73 -15.37
N ASP A 294 14.97 -10.39 -16.13
CA ASP A 294 14.98 -11.85 -16.27
C ASP A 294 16.39 -12.32 -15.92
N GLN A 295 16.52 -13.01 -14.79
CA GLN A 295 17.81 -13.46 -14.29
C GLN A 295 17.73 -14.88 -13.76
N GLN A 296 18.67 -15.73 -14.16
CA GLN A 296 18.90 -17.00 -13.48
C GLN A 296 19.78 -16.76 -12.24
N VAL A 297 19.19 -16.93 -11.05
CA VAL A 297 19.93 -16.93 -9.78
C VAL A 297 20.57 -18.29 -9.60
N LYS A 298 21.90 -18.30 -9.50
CA LYS A 298 22.68 -19.55 -9.37
C LYS A 298 22.46 -20.19 -8.00
N GLU A 299 22.52 -21.52 -7.98
CA GLU A 299 22.53 -22.29 -6.74
C GLU A 299 23.70 -21.84 -5.86
N ASP A 300 23.41 -21.60 -4.59
CA ASP A 300 24.44 -21.40 -3.58
C ASP A 300 24.61 -22.68 -2.75
N THR A 301 25.85 -23.14 -2.62
CA THR A 301 26.25 -24.28 -1.78
C THR A 301 27.06 -23.83 -0.56
N GLY A 302 26.92 -22.56 -0.17
CA GLY A 302 27.56 -21.93 0.96
C GLY A 302 27.37 -22.66 2.30
N LYS A 303 28.20 -22.26 3.28
CA LYS A 303 28.34 -22.92 4.59
C LYS A 303 27.09 -22.76 5.48
N GLY A 304 25.97 -23.39 5.16
CA GLY A 304 24.88 -23.58 6.11
C GLY A 304 23.47 -23.74 5.55
N LYS A 305 23.20 -23.28 4.32
CA LYS A 305 21.92 -23.47 3.63
C LYS A 305 22.18 -23.52 2.13
N SER A 306 21.77 -24.60 1.47
CA SER A 306 21.72 -24.64 0.01
C SER A 306 20.45 -23.91 -0.43
N ALA A 307 20.61 -22.89 -1.26
CA ALA A 307 19.50 -22.29 -1.98
C ALA A 307 19.54 -22.83 -3.41
N ALA A 308 18.49 -23.53 -3.83
CA ALA A 308 18.38 -24.03 -5.19
C ALA A 308 18.45 -22.88 -6.20
N ALA A 309 19.00 -23.15 -7.39
CA ALA A 309 18.91 -22.20 -8.49
C ALA A 309 17.43 -21.93 -8.83
N TYR A 310 17.12 -20.68 -9.17
CA TYR A 310 15.78 -20.29 -9.60
C TYR A 310 15.85 -19.15 -10.61
N ASP A 311 14.81 -19.02 -11.42
CA ASP A 311 14.66 -17.89 -12.34
C ASP A 311 13.93 -16.75 -11.60
N LEU A 312 14.51 -15.56 -11.64
CA LEU A 312 13.94 -14.33 -11.13
C LEU A 312 13.37 -13.53 -12.31
N GLU A 313 12.06 -13.42 -12.35
CA GLU A 313 11.35 -12.70 -13.39
C GLU A 313 10.54 -11.55 -12.77
N TRP A 314 10.99 -10.31 -12.96
CA TRP A 314 10.27 -9.12 -12.54
C TRP A 314 9.78 -8.33 -13.75
N ARG A 315 8.54 -7.86 -13.66
CA ARG A 315 7.90 -6.94 -14.61
C ARG A 315 7.59 -5.67 -13.85
N VAL A 316 8.27 -4.58 -14.18
CA VAL A 316 7.97 -3.27 -13.60
C VAL A 316 6.82 -2.67 -14.39
N ALA A 317 5.85 -2.12 -13.68
CA ALA A 317 4.64 -1.56 -14.25
C ALA A 317 4.39 -0.15 -13.73
N LEU A 318 3.77 0.70 -14.54
CA LEU A 318 3.33 2.02 -14.11
C LEU A 318 1.89 2.26 -14.55
N ASN A 319 1.15 2.97 -13.72
CA ASN A 319 -0.07 3.66 -14.14
C ASN A 319 0.02 5.15 -13.72
N ASP A 320 -1.07 5.88 -13.76
CA ASP A 320 -1.07 7.32 -13.47
C ASP A 320 -0.92 7.65 -11.96
N HIS A 321 -0.89 6.63 -11.09
CA HIS A 321 -0.89 6.82 -9.63
C HIS A 321 0.28 6.14 -8.93
N VAL A 322 0.75 5.01 -9.45
CA VAL A 322 1.67 4.13 -8.72
C VAL A 322 2.66 3.45 -9.66
N THR A 323 3.77 3.04 -9.07
CA THR A 323 4.70 2.07 -9.66
C THR A 323 4.39 0.71 -9.07
N ALA A 324 4.50 -0.37 -9.85
CA ALA A 324 4.39 -1.72 -9.33
C ALA A 324 5.51 -2.61 -9.83
N VAL A 325 5.77 -3.67 -9.07
CA VAL A 325 6.64 -4.77 -9.45
C VAL A 325 5.83 -6.05 -9.35
N CYS A 326 5.67 -6.72 -10.49
CA CYS A 326 5.05 -8.01 -10.59
C CYS A 326 6.14 -9.07 -10.77
N ARG A 327 6.36 -9.89 -9.75
CA ARG A 327 7.27 -11.05 -9.77
C ARG A 327 6.49 -12.23 -10.31
N VAL A 328 6.98 -12.88 -11.35
CA VAL A 328 6.39 -14.10 -11.94
C VAL A 328 6.98 -15.36 -11.32
N SER A 329 8.30 -15.35 -11.05
CA SER A 329 9.07 -16.51 -10.59
C SER A 329 10.05 -16.15 -9.45
N PRO A 330 10.34 -17.08 -8.51
CA PRO A 330 9.76 -18.42 -8.34
C PRO A 330 8.33 -18.43 -7.81
N VAL A 331 7.85 -17.30 -7.29
CA VAL A 331 6.51 -17.16 -6.73
C VAL A 331 5.89 -15.89 -7.29
N TRP A 332 4.63 -15.99 -7.70
CA TRP A 332 3.86 -14.84 -8.12
C TRP A 332 3.68 -13.86 -6.97
N ARG A 333 4.04 -12.60 -7.17
CA ARG A 333 3.85 -11.52 -6.18
C ARG A 333 3.65 -10.19 -6.86
N PHE A 334 2.65 -9.44 -6.42
CA PHE A 334 2.40 -8.08 -6.89
C PHE A 334 2.62 -7.06 -5.77
N SER A 335 3.50 -6.11 -6.02
CA SER A 335 3.86 -5.05 -5.08
C SER A 335 3.58 -3.69 -5.69
N ALA A 336 2.89 -2.82 -4.95
CA ALA A 336 2.63 -1.44 -5.36
C ALA A 336 3.44 -0.45 -4.50
N TYR A 337 3.87 0.62 -5.14
CA TYR A 337 4.74 1.66 -4.59
C TYR A 337 4.28 3.02 -5.11
N PRO A 338 4.70 4.12 -4.46
CA PRO A 338 4.38 5.46 -4.95
C PRO A 338 4.85 5.68 -6.40
N SER A 339 4.22 6.64 -7.08
CA SER A 339 4.56 7.00 -8.46
C SER A 339 6.02 7.49 -8.57
N PRO A 340 6.63 7.46 -9.77
CA PRO A 340 7.95 8.05 -9.97
C PRO A 340 8.02 9.53 -9.56
N ASP A 341 6.93 10.28 -9.72
CA ASP A 341 6.85 11.70 -9.33
C ASP A 341 6.89 11.92 -7.81
N GLU A 342 6.41 10.94 -7.04
CA GLU A 342 6.47 10.97 -5.58
C GLU A 342 7.82 10.51 -5.05
N LEU A 343 8.45 9.54 -5.73
CA LEU A 343 9.73 8.96 -5.31
C LEU A 343 10.96 9.76 -5.76
N THR A 344 10.84 10.57 -6.81
CA THR A 344 11.95 11.33 -7.38
C THR A 344 11.80 12.84 -7.19
N SER A 345 12.90 13.57 -7.35
CA SER A 345 12.96 15.02 -7.31
C SER A 345 14.15 15.54 -8.12
N ALA A 346 14.26 16.85 -8.30
CA ALA A 346 15.41 17.44 -8.99
C ALA A 346 16.73 17.15 -8.25
N GLU A 347 16.70 17.09 -6.91
CA GLU A 347 17.87 16.79 -6.09
C GLU A 347 18.17 15.28 -6.00
N GLN A 348 17.15 14.45 -6.16
CA GLN A 348 17.21 12.99 -6.10
C GLN A 348 16.42 12.39 -7.27
N PRO A 349 16.99 12.38 -8.49
CA PRO A 349 16.28 11.99 -9.69
C PRO A 349 16.18 10.46 -9.88
N ILE A 350 16.69 9.68 -8.91
CA ILE A 350 16.68 8.22 -8.91
C ILE A 350 16.22 7.73 -7.54
N ALA A 351 15.32 6.76 -7.52
CA ALA A 351 14.89 6.09 -6.30
C ALA A 351 14.84 4.57 -6.49
N THR A 352 15.18 3.84 -5.44
CA THR A 352 15.00 2.38 -5.36
C THR A 352 13.55 2.09 -4.96
N VAL A 353 12.95 1.14 -5.67
CA VAL A 353 11.59 0.66 -5.40
C VAL A 353 11.66 -0.61 -4.57
N THR A 354 12.45 -1.58 -5.03
CA THR A 354 12.66 -2.86 -4.35
C THR A 354 14.01 -3.45 -4.73
N GLY A 355 14.50 -4.38 -3.93
CA GLY A 355 15.64 -5.20 -4.27
C GLY A 355 15.73 -6.44 -3.42
N GLU A 356 16.37 -7.48 -3.96
CA GLU A 356 16.59 -8.76 -3.29
C GLU A 356 18.09 -9.07 -3.33
N ASN A 357 18.68 -9.24 -2.14
CA ASN A 357 20.05 -9.74 -2.03
C ASN A 357 20.04 -11.24 -2.24
N HIS A 358 20.90 -11.69 -3.13
CA HIS A 358 21.20 -13.09 -3.39
C HIS A 358 22.66 -13.35 -3.06
N VAL A 359 23.04 -14.60 -2.91
CA VAL A 359 24.46 -14.93 -2.66
C VAL A 359 25.34 -14.55 -3.84
N SER A 360 24.80 -14.59 -5.06
CA SER A 360 25.53 -14.22 -6.27
C SER A 360 25.44 -12.73 -6.61
N GLY A 361 24.67 -11.92 -5.89
CA GLY A 361 24.41 -10.55 -6.35
C GLY A 361 23.29 -9.79 -5.64
N LEU A 362 22.99 -8.61 -6.13
CA LEU A 362 21.80 -7.83 -5.80
C LEU A 362 20.97 -7.64 -7.07
N SER A 363 19.71 -8.04 -7.02
CA SER A 363 18.70 -7.67 -8.03
C SER A 363 17.92 -6.49 -7.51
N LEU A 364 17.73 -5.44 -8.32
CA LEU A 364 17.00 -4.25 -7.89
C LEU A 364 16.17 -3.63 -9.01
N VAL A 365 15.13 -2.93 -8.59
CA VAL A 365 14.28 -2.09 -9.43
C VAL A 365 14.28 -0.68 -8.87
N GLY A 366 14.33 0.30 -9.76
CA GLY A 366 14.15 1.69 -9.39
C GLY A 366 13.36 2.47 -10.42
N VAL A 367 13.08 3.72 -10.04
CA VAL A 367 12.42 4.73 -10.86
C VAL A 367 13.33 5.93 -11.05
N THR A 368 13.10 6.68 -12.12
CA THR A 368 13.86 7.88 -12.48
C THR A 368 12.96 9.09 -12.76
N SER A 369 13.56 10.27 -12.81
CA SER A 369 12.97 11.44 -13.46
C SER A 369 12.84 11.24 -14.98
N GLU A 370 12.06 12.09 -15.64
CA GLU A 370 11.70 11.95 -17.06
C GLU A 370 12.90 12.08 -18.02
N GLU A 371 13.91 12.86 -17.66
CA GLU A 371 15.06 13.16 -18.50
C GLU A 371 16.12 12.04 -18.54
N ILE A 372 16.04 11.05 -17.65
CA ILE A 372 17.03 9.97 -17.58
C ILE A 372 16.66 8.87 -18.56
N ALA A 373 17.57 8.58 -19.50
CA ALA A 373 17.43 7.49 -20.48
C ALA A 373 18.24 6.24 -20.10
N ARG A 374 19.25 6.39 -19.25
CA ARG A 374 20.18 5.30 -18.89
C ARG A 374 20.77 5.50 -17.50
N VAL A 375 20.96 4.39 -16.79
CA VAL A 375 21.57 4.36 -15.46
C VAL A 375 22.77 3.42 -15.47
N GLU A 376 23.88 3.88 -14.90
CA GLU A 376 25.07 3.07 -14.65
C GLU A 376 25.24 2.90 -13.14
N LEU A 377 25.29 1.64 -12.71
CA LEU A 377 25.46 1.23 -11.32
C LEU A 377 26.87 0.67 -11.15
N ARG A 378 27.59 1.18 -10.15
CA ARG A 378 28.99 0.80 -9.86
C ARG A 378 29.13 0.31 -8.44
N HIS A 379 29.76 -0.85 -8.27
CA HIS A 379 30.12 -1.39 -6.96
C HIS A 379 31.48 -2.10 -7.04
N GLY A 380 32.50 -1.54 -6.40
CA GLY A 380 33.87 -2.03 -6.55
C GLY A 380 34.35 -1.87 -8.00
N GLU A 381 34.76 -2.98 -8.62
CA GLU A 381 35.16 -3.02 -10.04
C GLU A 381 33.99 -3.35 -10.98
N ASP A 382 32.85 -3.80 -10.43
CA ASP A 382 31.68 -4.18 -11.20
C ASP A 382 30.89 -2.94 -11.62
N THR A 383 30.51 -2.92 -12.90
CA THR A 383 29.73 -1.85 -13.51
C THR A 383 28.63 -2.46 -14.36
N GLU A 384 27.39 -2.06 -14.10
CA GLU A 384 26.21 -2.48 -14.85
C GLU A 384 25.53 -1.26 -15.46
N VAL A 385 25.25 -1.30 -16.77
CA VAL A 385 24.63 -0.18 -17.49
C VAL A 385 23.28 -0.63 -18.02
N VAL A 386 22.22 -0.05 -17.50
CA VAL A 386 20.83 -0.41 -17.84
C VAL A 386 20.10 0.74 -18.51
N SER A 387 19.25 0.39 -19.48
CA SER A 387 18.38 1.36 -20.14
C SER A 387 17.17 1.66 -19.26
N VAL A 388 16.73 2.91 -19.26
CA VAL A 388 15.48 3.31 -18.60
C VAL A 388 14.32 3.15 -19.59
N ARG A 389 13.22 2.55 -19.11
CA ARG A 389 11.97 2.39 -19.86
C ARG A 389 10.80 2.86 -19.01
N GLU A 390 9.97 3.75 -19.56
CA GLU A 390 8.84 4.35 -18.83
C GLU A 390 9.27 4.86 -17.43
N ARG A 391 10.43 5.54 -17.35
CA ARG A 391 11.01 6.04 -16.08
C ARG A 391 11.34 4.96 -15.04
N THR A 392 11.53 3.71 -15.46
CA THR A 392 11.94 2.62 -14.58
C THR A 392 13.20 1.95 -15.11
N PHE A 393 13.96 1.35 -14.21
CA PHE A 393 15.11 0.50 -14.54
C PHE A 393 15.11 -0.72 -13.63
N ALA A 394 15.69 -1.80 -14.13
CA ALA A 394 15.94 -3.00 -13.36
C ALA A 394 17.35 -3.50 -13.68
N ALA A 395 18.06 -3.99 -12.67
CA ALA A 395 19.47 -4.35 -12.80
C ALA A 395 19.84 -5.48 -11.85
N THR A 396 20.93 -6.17 -12.20
CA THR A 396 21.61 -7.14 -11.34
C THR A 396 23.07 -6.74 -11.19
N LEU A 397 23.54 -6.66 -9.95
CA LEU A 397 24.96 -6.50 -9.63
C LEU A 397 25.51 -7.81 -9.09
N ALA A 398 26.59 -8.33 -9.66
CA ALA A 398 27.23 -9.54 -9.18
C ALA A 398 28.07 -9.27 -7.92
N SER A 399 28.01 -10.16 -6.92
CA SER A 399 28.91 -10.12 -5.75
C SER A 399 30.11 -11.03 -6.01
N ALA A 400 31.34 -10.49 -5.93
CA ALA A 400 32.56 -11.30 -6.04
C ALA A 400 32.77 -12.21 -4.81
N ASP A 401 32.41 -11.73 -3.63
CA ASP A 401 32.75 -12.36 -2.34
C ASP A 401 31.56 -13.01 -1.63
N GLY A 402 30.36 -12.93 -2.24
CA GLY A 402 29.11 -13.43 -1.64
C GLY A 402 28.61 -12.62 -0.45
N GLU A 403 29.19 -11.45 -0.19
CA GLU A 403 28.68 -10.51 0.80
C GLU A 403 27.41 -9.81 0.27
N PRO A 404 26.40 -9.60 1.13
CA PRO A 404 25.20 -8.86 0.77
C PRO A 404 25.54 -7.40 0.47
N PHE A 405 24.87 -6.82 -0.51
CA PHE A 405 25.02 -5.42 -0.88
C PHE A 405 24.25 -4.52 0.09
N GLU A 406 24.89 -3.40 0.44
CA GLU A 406 24.20 -2.22 0.95
C GLU A 406 23.97 -1.27 -0.23
N ALA A 407 22.70 -0.97 -0.54
CA ALA A 407 22.36 -0.14 -1.69
C ALA A 407 23.05 1.24 -1.66
N SER A 408 23.18 1.85 -0.48
CA SER A 408 23.91 3.11 -0.26
C SER A 408 25.40 3.07 -0.61
N LYS A 409 26.01 1.87 -0.77
CA LYS A 409 27.39 1.70 -1.24
C LYS A 409 27.50 1.63 -2.77
N ILE A 410 26.39 1.58 -3.50
CA ILE A 410 26.38 1.56 -4.96
C ILE A 410 26.45 3.00 -5.47
N ALA A 411 27.48 3.30 -6.26
CA ALA A 411 27.56 4.57 -6.97
C ALA A 411 26.67 4.53 -8.21
N VAL A 412 26.00 5.64 -8.50
CA VAL A 412 25.08 5.75 -9.63
C VAL A 412 25.47 6.93 -10.51
N VAL A 413 25.47 6.71 -11.82
CA VAL A 413 25.59 7.75 -12.84
C VAL A 413 24.39 7.63 -13.78
N ALA A 414 23.59 8.67 -13.88
CA ALA A 414 22.47 8.74 -14.81
C ALA A 414 22.77 9.64 -15.99
N TYR A 415 22.32 9.20 -17.15
CA TYR A 415 22.54 9.86 -18.43
C TYR A 415 21.19 10.20 -19.08
N ASP A 416 21.15 11.35 -19.74
CA ASP A 416 20.06 11.68 -20.66
C ASP A 416 20.16 10.91 -21.99
N ALA A 417 19.21 11.15 -22.89
CA ALA A 417 19.17 10.51 -24.21
C ALA A 417 20.38 10.84 -25.11
N ASP A 418 21.05 11.97 -24.88
CA ASP A 418 22.26 12.37 -25.61
C ASP A 418 23.54 11.79 -24.99
N GLY A 419 23.40 11.02 -23.89
CA GLY A 419 24.51 10.42 -23.17
C GLY A 419 25.25 11.39 -22.26
N LYS A 420 24.69 12.57 -21.98
CA LYS A 420 25.26 13.52 -21.02
C LYS A 420 24.86 13.10 -19.61
N VAL A 421 25.82 13.19 -18.68
CA VAL A 421 25.58 12.95 -17.26
C VAL A 421 24.64 14.03 -16.71
N VAL A 422 23.48 13.61 -16.22
CA VAL A 422 22.49 14.48 -15.56
C VAL A 422 22.50 14.32 -14.04
N HIS A 423 22.99 13.19 -13.54
CA HIS A 423 23.15 12.96 -12.11
C HIS A 423 24.31 12.00 -11.84
N GLU A 424 25.05 12.26 -10.76
CA GLU A 424 26.08 11.38 -10.22
C GLU A 424 25.96 11.38 -8.69
N GLY A 425 25.89 10.20 -8.08
CA GLY A 425 25.59 10.09 -6.66
C GLY A 425 25.67 8.66 -6.12
N ARG A 426 24.93 8.41 -5.05
CA ARG A 426 24.73 7.08 -4.46
C ARG A 426 23.28 6.66 -4.63
N LEU A 427 23.09 5.35 -4.79
CA LEU A 427 21.74 4.80 -4.83
C LEU A 427 21.10 4.93 -3.43
N PRO A 428 19.83 5.37 -3.33
CA PRO A 428 19.13 5.40 -2.05
C PRO A 428 18.97 3.99 -1.45
N ASP A 429 18.86 3.91 -0.13
CA ASP A 429 18.60 2.63 0.54
C ASP A 429 17.30 2.00 0.02
N ILE A 430 17.31 0.68 -0.15
CA ILE A 430 16.11 -0.07 -0.55
C ILE A 430 15.08 0.07 0.59
N PRO A 431 13.85 0.50 0.30
CA PRO A 431 12.80 0.56 1.30
C PRO A 431 12.66 -0.81 1.99
N LYS A 432 12.62 -0.81 3.32
CA LYS A 432 12.30 -2.04 4.06
C LYS A 432 10.83 -2.35 3.78
N GLN A 433 10.59 -3.52 3.21
CA GLN A 433 9.25 -4.08 3.04
C GLN A 433 8.70 -4.62 4.36
#